data_AF-A0A2B4R5A7-F1
#
_entry.id   AF-A0A2B4R5A7-F1
#
_cell.length_a   1.000
_cell.length_b   1.000
_cell.length_c   1.000
_cell.angle_alpha   90.00
_cell.angle_beta   90.00
_cell.angle_gamma   90.00
#
_symmetry.space_group_name_H-M   'P 1'
#
loop_
_entity.id
_entity.type
_entity.pdbx_description
1 polymer ?
#
loop_
_entity_poly.entity_id
_entity_poly.type
_entity_poly.pdbx_seq_one_letter_code
_entity_poly.pdbx_strand_id
1 'polypeptide(L)'
;MAEGDELEALEVDQKLSESQKFSLYKDLEGYRNLWDTSSVHSTNKQQKKKGSEELSEKYNLSPGNLKKRHHTARTALAREIKKESDGQKSRWNFFETLSYMEEDVLRSLRAKEENEWTENETEQLIEYYKQNDILWNHSLSSYRDRNLKELSYTKLSELLPVFLN
;
A
#
# COMPACT_ATOMS: atom_id res chain seq x y z
N MET A 1 0.42 -10.64 -38.61
CA MET A 1 -0.84 -9.89 -38.61
C MET A 1 -0.80 -9.02 -37.38
N ALA A 2 -0.70 -7.73 -37.60
CA ALA A 2 -0.51 -6.70 -36.60
C ALA A 2 -1.86 -6.17 -36.09
N GLU A 3 -1.77 -5.45 -34.97
CA GLU A 3 -2.69 -4.43 -34.49
C GLU A 3 -4.00 -4.91 -33.83
N GLY A 4 -3.89 -5.12 -32.52
CA GLY A 4 -4.89 -4.65 -31.59
C GLY A 4 -4.29 -3.48 -30.81
N ASP A 5 -4.20 -2.31 -31.45
CA ASP A 5 -4.01 -1.04 -30.74
C ASP A 5 -5.27 -0.82 -29.89
N GLU A 6 -5.24 -1.30 -28.66
CA GLU A 6 -6.16 -0.87 -27.62
C GLU A 6 -5.81 0.58 -27.33
N LEU A 7 -6.53 1.49 -27.99
CA LEU A 7 -6.52 2.93 -27.76
C LEU A 7 -6.59 3.17 -26.24
N GLU A 8 -5.42 3.39 -25.64
CA GLU A 8 -5.31 3.92 -24.29
C GLU A 8 -5.87 5.34 -24.37
N ALA A 9 -7.18 5.46 -24.12
CA ALA A 9 -7.84 6.74 -24.03
C ALA A 9 -7.06 7.56 -23.01
N LEU A 10 -6.38 8.61 -23.46
CA LEU A 10 -5.79 9.62 -22.61
C LEU A 10 -6.94 10.33 -21.89
N GLU A 11 -7.46 9.69 -20.85
CA GLU A 11 -8.46 10.27 -19.95
C GLU A 11 -7.79 11.48 -19.29
N VAL A 12 -8.14 12.67 -19.77
CA VAL A 12 -7.73 13.93 -19.16
C VAL A 12 -8.46 14.04 -17.84
N ASP A 13 -7.83 13.51 -16.78
CA ASP A 13 -8.38 13.53 -15.43
C ASP A 13 -8.65 14.98 -14.98
N GLN A 14 -9.90 15.26 -14.58
CA GLN A 14 -10.30 16.58 -14.13
C GLN A 14 -9.55 17.00 -12.86
N LYS A 15 -9.00 18.22 -12.86
CA LYS A 15 -8.41 18.84 -11.67
C LYS A 15 -9.51 19.38 -10.77
N LEU A 16 -9.76 18.70 -9.65
CA LEU A 16 -10.70 19.18 -8.64
C LEU A 16 -10.21 20.47 -7.95
N SER A 17 -11.11 21.43 -7.78
CA SER A 17 -10.94 22.59 -6.89
C SER A 17 -10.81 22.13 -5.42
N GLU A 18 -10.39 23.03 -4.52
CA GLU A 18 -10.35 22.69 -3.09
C GLU A 18 -11.72 22.37 -2.52
N SER A 19 -12.77 23.11 -2.90
CA SER A 19 -14.14 22.83 -2.46
C SER A 19 -14.63 21.46 -2.95
N GLN A 20 -14.31 21.09 -4.19
CA GLN A 20 -14.63 19.76 -4.72
C GLN A 20 -13.89 18.65 -3.97
N LYS A 21 -12.63 18.87 -3.56
CA LYS A 21 -11.89 17.91 -2.72
C LYS A 21 -12.55 17.74 -1.35
N PHE A 22 -12.98 18.83 -0.71
CA PHE A 22 -13.70 18.76 0.56
C PHE A 22 -14.97 17.93 0.44
N SER A 23 -15.80 18.21 -0.59
CA SER A 23 -17.01 17.44 -0.83
C SER A 23 -16.70 15.97 -1.10
N LEU A 24 -15.67 15.67 -1.89
CA LEU A 24 -15.25 14.30 -2.18
C LEU A 24 -14.87 13.54 -0.91
N TYR A 25 -14.03 14.13 -0.05
CA TYR A 25 -13.60 13.48 1.19
C TYR A 25 -14.74 13.30 2.19
N LYS A 26 -15.69 14.24 2.23
CA LYS A 26 -16.89 14.14 3.06
C LYS A 26 -17.85 13.07 2.56
N ASP A 27 -18.07 12.96 1.25
CA ASP A 27 -18.89 11.87 0.70
C ASP A 27 -18.23 10.50 0.92
N LEU A 28 -16.91 10.41 0.79
CA LEU A 28 -16.14 9.19 0.97
C LEU A 28 -16.31 8.58 2.38
N GLU A 29 -16.58 9.41 3.40
CA GLU A 29 -16.89 8.97 4.77
C GLU A 29 -18.03 7.94 4.78
N GLY A 30 -19.08 8.18 3.98
CA GLY A 30 -20.24 7.29 3.85
C GLY A 30 -19.94 5.94 3.18
N TYR A 31 -18.80 5.82 2.49
CA TYR A 31 -18.37 4.62 1.79
C TYR A 31 -17.30 3.87 2.58
N ARG A 32 -17.65 3.42 3.79
CA ARG A 32 -16.74 2.71 4.71
C ARG A 32 -15.96 1.57 4.06
N ASN A 33 -16.58 0.82 3.16
CA ASN A 33 -15.96 -0.28 2.41
C ASN A 33 -14.80 0.17 1.48
N LEU A 34 -14.67 1.45 1.18
CA LEU A 34 -13.59 2.00 0.34
C LEU A 34 -12.35 2.41 1.13
N TRP A 35 -12.48 2.71 2.42
CA TRP A 35 -11.39 3.27 3.22
C TRP A 35 -11.09 2.51 4.51
N ASP A 36 -12.06 1.81 5.10
CA ASP A 36 -11.86 0.98 6.29
C ASP A 36 -11.46 -0.44 5.89
N THR A 37 -10.19 -0.75 6.05
CA THR A 37 -9.61 -2.07 5.75
C THR A 37 -10.05 -3.14 6.74
N SER A 38 -10.40 -2.75 7.97
CA SER A 38 -10.88 -3.65 9.03
C SER A 38 -12.35 -4.04 8.88
N SER A 39 -13.11 -3.31 8.04
CA SER A 39 -14.51 -3.61 7.79
C SER A 39 -14.68 -4.97 7.10
N VAL A 40 -15.64 -5.78 7.57
CA VAL A 40 -16.04 -7.03 6.90
C VAL A 40 -16.46 -6.76 5.45
N HIS A 41 -17.04 -5.58 5.19
CA HIS A 41 -17.46 -5.12 3.87
C HIS A 41 -16.29 -4.71 2.97
N SER A 42 -15.07 -4.55 3.50
CA SER A 42 -13.88 -4.30 2.69
C SER A 42 -13.55 -5.51 1.81
N THR A 43 -13.95 -6.73 2.19
CA THR A 43 -13.74 -7.93 1.37
C THR A 43 -14.77 -8.06 0.24
N ASN A 44 -15.88 -7.31 0.29
CA ASN A 44 -16.93 -7.35 -0.71
C ASN A 44 -16.56 -6.54 -1.96
N LYS A 45 -16.03 -7.24 -2.98
CA LYS A 45 -15.60 -6.66 -4.26
C LYS A 45 -16.73 -5.90 -4.98
N GLN A 46 -17.98 -6.38 -4.90
CA GLN A 46 -19.10 -5.76 -5.60
C GLN A 46 -19.50 -4.43 -4.96
N GLN A 47 -19.59 -4.37 -3.63
CA GLN A 47 -19.87 -3.12 -2.91
C GLN A 47 -18.74 -2.09 -3.11
N LYS A 48 -17.48 -2.53 -3.10
CA LYS A 48 -16.33 -1.68 -3.41
C LYS A 48 -16.40 -1.10 -4.82
N LYS A 49 -16.71 -1.93 -5.81
CA LYS A 49 -16.87 -1.48 -7.19
C LYS A 49 -17.98 -0.44 -7.30
N LYS A 50 -19.16 -0.75 -6.75
CA LYS A 50 -20.33 0.14 -6.76
C LYS A 50 -20.04 1.51 -6.13
N GLY A 51 -19.51 1.54 -4.90
CA GLY A 51 -19.20 2.82 -4.24
C GLY A 51 -18.12 3.63 -4.97
N SER A 52 -17.14 2.94 -5.57
CA SER A 52 -16.13 3.60 -6.40
C SER A 52 -16.73 4.20 -7.67
N GLU A 53 -17.66 3.50 -8.33
CA GLU A 53 -18.36 3.98 -9.53
C GLU A 53 -19.23 5.20 -9.21
N GLU A 54 -20.02 5.15 -8.14
CA GLU A 54 -20.86 6.27 -7.69
C GLU A 54 -20.04 7.55 -7.42
N LEU A 55 -18.91 7.43 -6.72
CA LEU A 55 -18.00 8.57 -6.48
C LEU A 55 -17.30 9.03 -7.77
N SER A 56 -16.92 8.11 -8.64
CA SER A 56 -16.27 8.43 -9.92
C SER A 56 -17.20 9.24 -10.82
N GLU A 57 -18.46 8.82 -10.94
CA GLU A 57 -19.50 9.51 -11.69
C GLU A 57 -19.80 10.89 -11.09
N LYS A 58 -20.00 10.97 -9.76
CA LYS A 58 -20.34 12.22 -9.07
C LYS A 58 -19.28 13.33 -9.25
N TYR A 59 -18.01 12.94 -9.27
CA TYR A 59 -16.89 13.86 -9.37
C TYR A 59 -16.24 13.92 -10.75
N ASN A 60 -16.80 13.20 -11.73
CA ASN A 60 -16.27 13.08 -13.09
C ASN A 60 -14.78 12.72 -13.09
N LEU A 61 -14.44 11.69 -12.33
CA LEU A 61 -13.09 11.16 -12.18
C LEU A 61 -13.02 9.74 -12.75
N SER A 62 -11.88 9.39 -13.34
CA SER A 62 -11.59 7.98 -13.61
C SER A 62 -11.45 7.20 -12.29
N PRO A 63 -11.82 5.91 -12.26
CA PRO A 63 -11.59 5.06 -11.08
C PRO A 63 -10.12 5.01 -10.65
N GLY A 64 -9.20 5.10 -11.61
CA GLY A 64 -7.75 5.18 -11.35
C GLY A 64 -7.37 6.47 -10.63
N ASN A 65 -7.90 7.62 -11.06
CA ASN A 65 -7.66 8.91 -10.42
C ASN A 65 -8.24 8.98 -9.01
N LEU A 66 -9.47 8.49 -8.82
CA LEU A 66 -10.10 8.42 -7.50
C LEU A 66 -9.23 7.62 -6.51
N LYS A 67 -8.72 6.46 -6.93
CA LYS A 67 -7.80 5.65 -6.13
C LYS A 67 -6.50 6.39 -5.81
N LYS A 68 -5.88 7.03 -6.80
CA LYS A 68 -4.65 7.84 -6.61
C LYS A 68 -4.88 8.97 -5.60
N ARG A 69 -5.99 9.71 -5.71
CA ARG A 69 -6.37 10.79 -4.79
C ARG A 69 -6.59 10.27 -3.37
N HIS A 70 -7.31 9.17 -3.22
CA HIS A 70 -7.53 8.53 -1.93
C HIS A 70 -6.20 8.09 -1.29
N HIS A 71 -5.34 7.43 -2.04
CA HIS A 71 -4.01 7.03 -1.58
C HIS A 71 -3.15 8.23 -1.14
N THR A 72 -3.17 9.31 -1.92
CA THR A 72 -2.45 10.56 -1.60
C THR A 72 -2.99 11.19 -0.32
N ALA A 73 -4.32 11.24 -0.16
CA ALA A 73 -4.98 11.76 1.03
C ALA A 73 -4.61 10.96 2.29
N ARG A 74 -4.66 9.62 2.22
CA ARG A 74 -4.23 8.73 3.30
C ARG A 74 -2.77 8.94 3.68
N THR A 75 -1.89 9.09 2.68
CA THR A 75 -0.46 9.33 2.91
C THR A 75 -0.21 10.67 3.58
N ALA A 76 -0.95 11.72 3.18
CA ALA A 76 -0.89 13.02 3.83
C ALA A 76 -1.43 12.95 5.27
N LEU A 77 -2.56 12.30 5.48
CA LEU A 77 -3.15 12.09 6.81
C LEU A 77 -2.17 11.36 7.75
N ALA A 78 -1.54 10.28 7.29
CA ALA A 78 -0.53 9.55 8.07
C ALA A 78 0.61 10.47 8.56
N ARG A 79 1.06 11.41 7.72
CA ARG A 79 2.10 12.37 8.09
C ARG A 79 1.61 13.38 9.13
N GLU A 80 0.37 13.85 9.00
CA GLU A 80 -0.20 14.79 9.96
C GLU A 80 -0.49 14.12 11.31
N ILE A 81 -0.97 12.88 11.33
CA ILE A 81 -1.13 12.09 12.57
C ILE A 81 0.19 11.97 13.32
N LYS A 82 1.28 11.66 12.60
CA LYS A 82 2.63 11.58 13.20
C LYS A 82 3.09 12.92 13.77
N LYS A 83 2.79 14.03 13.11
CA LYS A 83 3.10 15.38 13.63
C LYS A 83 2.33 15.68 14.91
N GLU A 84 1.04 15.32 14.97
CA GLU A 84 0.23 15.53 16.17
C GLU A 84 0.71 14.67 17.34
N SER A 85 1.17 13.43 17.10
CA SER A 85 1.81 12.62 18.15
C SER A 85 3.11 13.23 18.67
N ASP A 86 3.82 14.02 17.85
CA ASP A 86 5.00 14.79 18.24
C ASP A 86 4.65 16.15 18.90
N GLY A 87 3.37 16.41 19.16
CA GLY A 87 2.87 17.64 19.78
C GLY A 87 2.69 18.82 18.82
N GLN A 88 2.82 18.60 17.51
CA GLN A 88 2.62 19.63 16.48
C GLN A 88 1.21 19.58 15.90
N LYS A 89 0.44 20.66 16.06
CA LYS A 89 -0.90 20.76 15.49
C LYS A 89 -0.86 20.78 13.95
N SER A 90 -1.73 19.99 13.31
CA SER A 90 -1.88 19.99 11.86
C SER A 90 -2.33 21.37 11.33
N ARG A 91 -1.72 21.81 10.23
CA ARG A 91 -2.14 23.00 9.45
C ARG A 91 -2.83 22.62 8.14
N TRP A 92 -3.05 21.32 7.91
CA TRP A 92 -3.61 20.84 6.67
C TRP A 92 -5.13 20.97 6.70
N ASN A 93 -5.68 21.74 5.75
CA ASN A 93 -7.10 22.07 5.74
C ASN A 93 -8.04 20.86 5.63
N PHE A 94 -7.57 19.71 5.12
CA PHE A 94 -8.37 18.48 5.01
C PHE A 94 -8.24 17.55 6.23
N PHE A 95 -7.39 17.87 7.20
CA PHE A 95 -7.08 16.99 8.33
C PHE A 95 -8.35 16.60 9.10
N GLU A 96 -9.12 17.59 9.54
CA GLU A 96 -10.39 17.38 10.25
C GLU A 96 -11.41 16.60 9.40
N THR A 97 -11.45 16.86 8.08
CA THR A 97 -12.39 16.17 7.18
C THR A 97 -12.05 14.69 7.00
N LEU A 98 -10.80 14.31 7.19
CA LEU A 98 -10.30 12.95 6.99
C LEU A 98 -10.06 12.20 8.32
N SER A 99 -10.36 12.82 9.47
CA SER A 99 -10.16 12.23 10.80
C SER A 99 -10.93 10.92 11.00
N TYR A 100 -12.04 10.72 10.28
CA TYR A 100 -12.77 9.45 10.29
C TYR A 100 -11.92 8.24 9.85
N MET A 101 -10.84 8.45 9.07
CA MET A 101 -9.92 7.40 8.64
C MET A 101 -8.75 7.17 9.60
N GLU A 102 -8.60 7.98 10.65
CA GLU A 102 -7.39 8.02 11.50
C GLU A 102 -7.03 6.65 12.06
N GLU A 103 -7.99 5.95 12.65
CA GLU A 103 -7.78 4.61 13.22
C GLU A 103 -7.36 3.57 12.18
N ASP A 104 -7.92 3.64 10.97
CA ASP A 104 -7.53 2.74 9.88
C ASP A 104 -6.12 3.03 9.38
N VAL A 105 -5.75 4.31 9.30
CA VAL A 105 -4.40 4.73 8.94
C VAL A 105 -3.40 4.31 10.02
N LEU A 106 -3.69 4.54 11.30
CA LEU A 106 -2.85 4.09 12.42
C LEU A 106 -2.67 2.57 12.45
N ARG A 107 -3.74 1.81 12.19
CA ARG A 107 -3.66 0.35 12.06
C ARG A 107 -2.74 -0.05 10.91
N SER A 108 -2.88 0.60 9.76
CA SER A 108 -2.03 0.34 8.58
C SER A 108 -0.56 0.68 8.84
N LEU A 109 -0.29 1.75 9.59
CA LEU A 109 1.06 2.15 9.98
C LEU A 109 1.70 1.12 10.92
N ARG A 110 0.99 0.70 11.98
CA ARG A 110 1.46 -0.35 12.90
C ARG A 110 1.72 -1.67 12.18
N ALA A 111 0.80 -2.10 11.34
CA ALA A 111 0.98 -3.31 10.54
C ALA A 111 2.17 -3.22 9.58
N LYS A 112 2.51 -2.02 9.09
CA LYS A 112 3.71 -1.82 8.27
C LYS A 112 4.97 -1.93 9.11
N GLU A 113 5.01 -1.30 10.29
CA GLU A 113 6.14 -1.37 11.22
C GLU A 113 6.40 -2.80 11.69
N GLU A 114 5.34 -3.58 11.98
CA GLU A 114 5.44 -5.00 12.34
C GLU A 114 5.99 -5.89 11.21
N ASN A 115 5.82 -5.47 9.95
CA ASN A 115 6.29 -6.20 8.76
C ASN A 115 7.59 -5.64 8.17
N GLU A 116 8.16 -4.60 8.77
CA GLU A 116 9.40 -4.00 8.29
C GLU A 116 10.59 -4.76 8.87
N TRP A 117 11.44 -5.27 7.98
CA TRP A 117 12.69 -5.92 8.35
C TRP A 117 13.56 -4.95 9.14
N THR A 118 14.03 -5.39 10.31
CA THR A 118 15.02 -4.60 11.06
C THR A 118 16.33 -4.49 10.27
N GLU A 119 17.11 -3.45 10.55
CA GLU A 119 18.43 -3.26 9.94
C GLU A 119 19.32 -4.49 10.18
N ASN A 120 19.30 -5.03 11.40
CA ASN A 120 20.04 -6.24 11.76
C ASN A 120 19.57 -7.50 11.01
N GLU A 121 18.27 -7.68 10.76
CA GLU A 121 17.77 -8.80 9.95
C GLU A 121 18.18 -8.64 8.48
N THR A 122 18.14 -7.41 7.97
CA THR A 122 18.59 -7.08 6.61
C THR A 122 20.09 -7.36 6.45
N GLU A 123 20.91 -6.95 7.42
CA GLU A 123 22.35 -7.21 7.44
C GLU A 123 22.66 -8.72 7.51
N GLN A 124 21.98 -9.47 8.39
CA GLN A 124 22.12 -10.91 8.49
C GLN A 124 21.76 -11.63 7.18
N LEU A 125 20.68 -11.20 6.50
CA LEU A 125 20.30 -11.74 5.20
C LEU A 125 21.38 -11.48 4.15
N ILE A 126 21.89 -10.24 4.06
CA ILE A 126 22.94 -9.86 3.12
C ILE A 126 24.21 -10.68 3.38
N GLU A 127 24.64 -10.79 4.64
CA GLU A 127 25.84 -11.53 5.02
C GLU A 127 25.69 -13.02 4.72
N TYR A 128 24.51 -13.59 4.98
CA TYR A 128 24.22 -14.98 4.63
C TYR A 128 24.34 -15.22 3.12
N TYR A 129 23.79 -14.34 2.28
CA TYR A 129 23.92 -14.46 0.83
C TYR A 129 25.37 -14.30 0.35
N LYS A 130 26.17 -13.42 0.97
CA LYS A 130 27.61 -13.31 0.66
C LYS A 130 28.36 -14.61 0.95
N GLN A 131 28.03 -15.28 2.05
CA GLN A 131 28.69 -16.52 2.49
C GLN A 131 28.18 -17.77 1.75
N ASN A 132 26.99 -17.70 1.15
CA ASN A 132 26.34 -18.81 0.46
C ASN A 132 26.15 -18.49 -1.03
N ASP A 133 27.26 -18.42 -1.76
CA ASP A 133 27.29 -18.13 -3.21
C ASP A 133 26.44 -19.10 -4.05
N ILE A 134 26.19 -20.33 -3.59
CA ILE A 134 25.26 -21.29 -4.19
C ILE A 134 23.84 -20.73 -4.43
N LEU A 135 23.45 -19.67 -3.70
CA LEU A 135 22.13 -19.05 -3.81
C LEU A 135 22.02 -18.06 -4.98
N TRP A 136 23.11 -17.45 -5.43
CA TRP A 136 23.09 -16.37 -6.44
C TRP A 136 24.14 -16.51 -7.54
N ASN A 137 25.22 -17.26 -7.34
CA ASN A 137 26.31 -17.40 -8.29
C ASN A 137 26.03 -18.51 -9.31
N HIS A 138 25.47 -18.11 -10.45
CA HIS A 138 25.11 -19.00 -11.56
C HIS A 138 26.29 -19.75 -12.21
N SER A 139 27.53 -19.33 -11.96
CA SER A 139 28.73 -19.98 -12.52
C SER A 139 29.11 -21.27 -11.80
N LEU A 140 28.59 -21.48 -10.59
CA LEU A 140 28.86 -22.69 -9.81
C LEU A 140 27.99 -23.85 -10.27
N SER A 141 28.56 -25.05 -10.35
CA SER A 141 27.78 -26.27 -10.60
C SER A 141 26.75 -26.52 -9.50
N SER A 142 27.12 -26.23 -8.25
CA SER A 142 26.27 -26.32 -7.06
C SER A 142 25.07 -25.36 -7.08
N TYR A 143 25.10 -24.29 -7.88
CA TYR A 143 23.94 -23.41 -8.05
C TYR A 143 22.73 -24.16 -8.66
N ARG A 144 22.97 -25.20 -9.47
CA ARG A 144 21.89 -26.02 -10.04
C ARG A 144 21.40 -27.11 -9.09
N ASP A 145 22.08 -27.31 -7.96
CA ASP A 145 21.69 -28.29 -6.96
C ASP A 145 20.54 -27.75 -6.10
N ARG A 146 19.35 -28.30 -6.34
CA ARG A 146 18.14 -27.94 -5.62
C ARG A 146 18.19 -28.32 -4.14
N ASN A 147 18.82 -29.45 -3.80
CA ASN A 147 18.88 -29.93 -2.42
C ASN A 147 19.77 -29.02 -1.58
N LEU A 148 20.91 -28.57 -2.13
CA LEU A 148 21.79 -27.60 -1.45
C LEU A 148 21.11 -26.26 -1.24
N LYS A 149 20.30 -25.80 -2.20
CA LYS A 149 19.50 -24.57 -2.05
C LYS A 149 18.42 -24.72 -0.98
N GLU A 150 17.65 -25.81 -1.00
CA GLU A 150 16.62 -26.07 0.02
C GLU A 150 17.23 -26.16 1.42
N LEU A 151 18.38 -26.83 1.58
CA LEU A 151 19.12 -26.88 2.85
C LEU A 151 19.57 -25.48 3.30
N SER A 152 20.06 -24.66 2.37
CA SER A 152 20.48 -23.30 2.66
C SER A 152 19.30 -22.40 3.03
N TYR A 153 18.16 -22.50 2.34
CA TYR A 153 16.95 -21.76 2.73
C TYR A 153 16.40 -22.21 4.08
N THR A 154 16.51 -23.49 4.42
CA THR A 154 16.11 -24.01 5.73
C THR A 154 16.93 -23.34 6.84
N LYS A 155 18.26 -23.33 6.72
CA LYS A 155 19.15 -22.64 7.67
C LYS A 155 18.87 -21.14 7.74
N LEU A 156 18.59 -20.50 6.60
CA LEU A 156 18.24 -19.09 6.56
C LEU A 156 16.92 -18.81 7.31
N SER A 157 15.94 -19.70 7.20
CA SER A 157 14.67 -19.58 7.92
C SER A 157 14.81 -19.78 9.43
N GLU A 158 15.77 -20.61 9.88
CA GLU A 158 16.12 -20.76 11.30
C GLU A 158 16.83 -19.51 11.86
N LEU A 159 17.67 -18.87 11.04
CA LEU A 159 18.40 -17.65 11.40
C LEU A 159 17.48 -16.43 11.47
N LEU A 160 16.47 -16.37 10.60
CA LEU A 160 15.55 -15.25 10.43
C LEU A 160 14.09 -15.72 10.54
N PRO A 161 13.62 -16.11 11.74
CA PRO A 161 12.34 -16.79 11.92
C PRO A 161 11.09 -15.98 11.51
N VAL A 162 11.22 -14.68 11.22
CA VAL A 162 10.14 -13.85 10.67
C VAL A 162 9.68 -14.33 9.27
N PHE A 163 10.40 -15.26 8.64
CA PHE A 163 10.15 -15.73 7.28
C PHE A 163 8.77 -16.37 6.99
N LEU A 164 7.90 -16.69 7.98
CA LEU A 164 6.66 -17.44 7.73
C LEU A 164 5.50 -17.15 8.71
N ASN A 165 5.07 -15.90 8.87
CA ASN A 165 3.74 -15.58 9.42
C ASN A 165 2.94 -14.71 8.45
#